data_AF-A0A0D0DCZ7-F1
#
_entry.id   AF-A0A0D0DCZ7-F1
#
_cell.length_a   1.000
_cell.length_b   1.000
_cell.length_c   1.000
_cell.angle_alpha   90.00
_cell.angle_beta   90.00
_cell.angle_gamma   90.00
#
_symmetry.space_group_name_H-M   'P 1'
#
loop_
_entity.id
_entity.type
_entity.pdbx_description
1 polymer ?
#
loop_
_entity_poly.entity_id
_entity_poly.type
_entity_poly.pdbx_seq_one_letter_code
_entity_poly.pdbx_strand_id
1 'polypeptide(L)' 'RVDPVGQVLRQQKITERQKYSVPCSNHLWHLNGHHKLIQWGIVIHGFVDGYCRTVRQNIQVIYGITT' A
#
# COMPACT_ATOMS: atom_id res chain seq x y z
N ARG A 1 23.22 2.81 20.90
CA ARG A 1 23.04 1.60 21.73
C ARG A 1 21.64 1.08 21.43
N VAL A 2 21.52 -0.09 20.77
CA VAL A 2 20.22 -0.70 20.46
C VAL A 2 19.65 -1.28 21.75
N ASP A 3 18.37 -1.00 22.04
CA ASP A 3 17.66 -1.58 23.19
C ASP A 3 17.08 -2.95 22.79
N PRO A 4 17.72 -4.06 23.20
CA PRO A 4 17.27 -5.39 22.83
C PRO A 4 15.91 -5.73 23.47
N VAL A 5 15.60 -5.15 24.63
CA VAL A 5 14.34 -5.40 25.35
C VAL A 5 13.19 -4.71 24.61
N GLY A 6 13.35 -3.44 24.25
CA GLY A 6 12.36 -2.71 23.44
C GLY A 6 12.13 -3.33 22.05
N GLN A 7 13.17 -3.91 21.44
CA GLN A 7 13.06 -4.60 20.16
C GLN A 7 12.25 -5.91 20.27
N VAL A 8 12.51 -6.72 21.30
CA VAL A 8 11.77 -7.96 21.54
C VAL A 8 10.31 -7.66 21.88
N LEU A 9 10.02 -6.64 22.69
CA LEU A 9 8.64 -6.23 23.01
C LEU A 9 7.88 -5.74 21.75
N ARG A 10 8.54 -5.04 20.83
CA ARG A 10 7.95 -4.64 19.54
C ARG A 10 7.70 -5.83 18.62
N GLN A 11 8.58 -6.82 18.62
CA GLN A 11 8.42 -8.05 17.83
C GLN A 11 7.32 -8.96 18.40
N GLN A 12 7.19 -9.01 19.73
CA GLN A 12 6.14 -9.76 20.44
C GLN A 12 4.77 -9.10 20.35
N LYS A 13 4.71 -7.78 20.15
CA LYS A 13 3.50 -7.07 19.78
C LYS A 13 3.18 -7.38 18.32
N ILE A 14 2.67 -8.60 18.10
CA ILE A 14 1.98 -8.95 16.88
C ILE A 14 0.88 -7.90 16.74
N THR A 15 1.04 -6.98 15.79
CA THR A 15 -0.06 -6.11 15.39
C THR A 15 -1.15 -7.05 14.89
N GLU A 16 -2.11 -7.38 15.75
CA GLU A 16 -3.30 -8.11 15.33
C GLU A 16 -3.86 -7.34 14.13
N ARG A 17 -3.74 -7.95 12.95
CA ARG A 17 -4.34 -7.36 11.75
C ARG A 17 -5.83 -7.34 12.00
N GLN A 18 -6.34 -6.17 12.35
CA GLN A 18 -7.78 -5.96 12.44
C GLN A 18 -8.39 -6.43 11.12
N LYS A 19 -9.47 -7.21 11.21
CA LYS A 19 -10.19 -7.66 10.02
C LYS A 19 -10.71 -6.41 9.31
N TYR A 20 -10.05 -6.07 8.21
CA TYR A 20 -10.46 -4.94 7.39
C TYR A 20 -11.73 -5.30 6.63
N SER A 21 -12.84 -4.66 7.01
CA SER A 21 -14.14 -4.80 6.36
C SER A 21 -14.60 -3.42 5.94
N VAL A 22 -14.87 -3.29 4.64
CA VAL A 22 -15.49 -2.10 4.06
C VAL A 22 -16.99 -2.42 3.92
N PRO A 23 -17.92 -1.48 4.14
CA PRO A 23 -19.35 -1.78 4.17
C PRO A 23 -19.95 -2.10 2.79
N CYS A 24 -19.41 -1.54 1.70
CA CYS A 24 -19.89 -1.79 0.35
C CYS A 24 -18.83 -1.50 -0.74
N SER A 25 -19.06 -2.04 -1.95
CA SER A 25 -18.25 -1.74 -3.14
C SER A 25 -18.23 -0.24 -3.42
N ASN A 26 -17.10 0.29 -3.89
CA ASN A 26 -16.81 1.70 -4.14
C ASN A 26 -16.77 2.62 -2.92
N HIS A 27 -16.94 2.12 -1.70
CA HIS A 27 -16.89 2.94 -0.48
C HIS A 27 -15.47 3.39 -0.14
N LEU A 28 -14.46 2.61 -0.54
CA LEU A 28 -13.05 2.91 -0.29
C LEU A 28 -12.19 2.38 -1.43
N TRP A 29 -11.24 3.20 -1.87
CA TRP A 29 -10.26 2.83 -2.88
C TRP A 29 -8.86 2.96 -2.30
N HIS A 30 -8.05 1.92 -2.46
CA HIS A 30 -6.63 1.96 -2.13
C HIS A 30 -5.84 2.36 -3.38
N LEU A 31 -5.09 3.46 -3.27
CA LEU A 31 -4.08 3.84 -4.24
C LEU A 31 -2.71 3.41 -3.71
N ASN A 32 -1.93 2.69 -4.52
CA ASN A 32 -0.54 2.39 -4.19
C ASN A 32 0.38 2.73 -5.36
N GLY A 33 1.48 3.41 -5.08
CA GLY A 33 2.51 3.78 -6.05
C GLY A 33 3.71 2.84 -5.96
N HIS A 34 4.16 2.32 -7.10
CA HIS A 34 5.39 1.54 -7.22
C HIS A 34 6.49 2.39 -7.86
N HIS A 35 7.46 2.80 -7.05
CA HIS A 35 8.50 3.76 -7.41
C HIS A 35 9.85 3.14 -7.77
N LYS A 36 9.98 1.81 -7.84
CA LYS A 36 11.29 1.17 -8.12
C LYS A 36 11.87 1.55 -9.48
N LEU A 37 11.01 1.90 -10.44
CA LEU A 37 11.41 2.28 -11.79
C LEU A 37 11.52 3.81 -11.97
N ILE A 38 11.54 4.58 -10.88
CA ILE A 38 11.62 6.04 -10.94
C ILE A 38 12.91 6.54 -11.59
N GLN A 39 14.01 5.78 -11.48
CA GLN A 39 15.28 6.09 -12.15
C GLN A 39 15.14 6.07 -13.69
N TRP A 40 14.14 5.35 -14.21
CA TRP A 40 13.81 5.24 -15.63
C TRP A 40 12.63 6.14 -16.00
N GLY A 41 12.19 7.00 -15.07
CA GLY A 41 11.03 7.88 -15.23
C GLY A 41 9.69 7.17 -15.15
N ILE A 42 9.61 5.92 -14.67
CA ILE A 42 8.37 5.14 -14.65
C ILE A 42 7.85 5.01 -13.22
N VAL A 43 6.61 5.44 -12.99
CA VAL A 43 5.88 5.16 -11.76
C VAL A 43 4.57 4.44 -12.09
N ILE A 44 4.36 3.29 -11.46
CA ILE A 44 3.17 2.47 -11.67
C ILE A 44 2.21 2.73 -10.50
N HIS A 45 1.03 3.26 -10.79
CA HIS A 45 -0.04 3.43 -9.81
C HIS A 45 -1.12 2.40 -10.02
N GLY A 46 -1.47 1.68 -8.96
CA GLY A 46 -2.57 0.72 -8.95
C GLY A 46 -3.70 1.17 -8.02
N PHE A 47 -4.93 0.93 -8.47
CA PHE A 47 -6.15 1.22 -7.72
C PHE A 47 -6.88 -0.07 -7.39
N VAL A 48 -7.22 -0.28 -6.11
CA VAL A 48 -7.92 -1.48 -5.64
C VAL A 48 -9.14 -1.08 -4.83
N ASP A 49 -10.28 -1.68 -5.12
CA ASP A 49 -11.49 -1.50 -4.32
C ASP A 49 -11.33 -2.19 -2.95
N GLY A 50 -11.57 -1.46 -1.86
CA GLY A 50 -11.36 -1.96 -0.50
C GLY A 50 -12.38 -3.00 -0.04
N TYR A 51 -13.53 -3.11 -0.70
CA TYR A 51 -14.57 -4.08 -0.38
C TYR A 51 -14.33 -5.41 -1.07
N CYS A 52 -14.25 -5.43 -2.40
CA CYS A 52 -14.06 -6.66 -3.15
C CYS A 52 -12.58 -7.07 -3.27
N ARG A 53 -11.64 -6.18 -2.94
CA ARG A 53 -10.19 -6.37 -3.16
C ARG A 53 -9.85 -6.69 -4.62
N THR A 54 -10.78 -6.40 -5.52
CA THR A 54 -10.59 -6.57 -6.95
C THR A 54 -9.80 -5.38 -7.45
N VAL A 55 -8.70 -5.67 -8.15
CA VAL A 55 -7.99 -4.67 -8.94
C VAL A 55 -8.97 -4.21 -10.02
N ARG A 56 -9.52 -3.00 -9.90
CA ARG A 56 -10.18 -2.41 -11.07
C ARG A 56 -9.08 -1.92 -11.99
N GLN A 57 -9.27 -2.26 -13.26
CA GLN A 57 -8.36 -2.10 -14.39
C GLN A 57 -8.07 -0.63 -14.67
N ASN A 58 -7.27 0.02 -13.82
CA ASN A 58 -6.69 1.34 -14.06
C ASN A 58 -5.27 1.34 -13.49
N ILE A 59 -4.38 0.56 -14.13
CA ILE A 59 -2.94 0.70 -13.91
C ILE A 59 -2.52 1.92 -14.73
N GLN A 60 -2.21 3.03 -14.05
CA GLN A 60 -1.67 4.20 -14.71
C GLN A 60 -0.15 4.11 -14.65
N VAL A 61 0.46 3.96 -15.82
CA VAL A 61 1.89 4.17 -16.01
C VAL A 61 2.07 5.66 -16.25
N ILE A 62 2.59 6.36 -15.26
CA ILE A 62 2.92 7.78 -15.41
C ILE A 62 4.40 7.84 -15.75
N TYR A 63 4.69 8.36 -16.94
CA TYR A 63 6.05 8.71 -17.34
C TYR A 63 6.35 10.11 -16.81
N GLY A 64 7.39 10.23 -15.99
CA GLY A 64 8.06 11.48 -15.64
C GLY A 64 7.17 12.58 -15.07
N ILE A 65 6.86 12.51 -13.76
CA ILE A 65 6.60 13.73 -12.98
C ILE A 65 7.95 14.21 -12.44
N THR A 66 8.78 14.79 -13.31
CA THR A 66 9.74 15.81 -12.87
C THR A 66 8.99 17.14 -12.86
N THR A 67 9.04 17.83 -11.71
CA THR A 67 8.40 19.12 -11.43
C THR A 67 8.52 20.13 -12.55
#